data_AF-A0A952SV18-F1
#
_entry.id   AF-A0A952SV18-F1
#
_cell.length_a   1.000
_cell.length_b   1.000
_cell.length_c   1.000
_cell.angle_alpha   90.00
_cell.angle_beta   90.00
_cell.angle_gamma   90.00
#
_symmetry.space_group_name_H-M   'P 1'
#
loop_
_entity.id
_entity.type
_entity.pdbx_description
1 polymer ?
#
loop_
_entity_poly.entity_id
_entity_poly.type
_entity_poly.pdbx_seq_one_letter_code
_entity_poly.pdbx_strand_id
1 'polypeptide(L)'
;MLISPTNSLPNSLTSSHSAPTLDNQRTFANILNTANRSAPQSQSLTAPQQTTLADAQNAAAQLVSITFVEPILKEAREARSTEPPFGQTPAERQFGSLLDAQTAQRIVSNWNLPLVDRIARDIIARSAA
;
A
#
# COMPACT_ATOMS: atom_id res chain seq x y z
N MET A 1 67.89 20.43 -8.97
CA MET A 1 67.00 19.27 -8.82
C MET A 1 65.59 19.80 -8.59
N LEU A 2 64.77 19.78 -9.65
CA LEU A 2 63.37 20.19 -9.66
C LEU A 2 62.51 18.98 -9.30
N ILE A 3 61.66 19.11 -8.28
CA ILE A 3 60.71 18.05 -7.90
C ILE A 3 59.31 18.57 -8.24
N SER A 4 58.72 18.00 -9.28
CA SER A 4 57.34 18.26 -9.69
C SER A 4 56.37 17.48 -8.80
N PRO A 5 55.29 18.07 -8.29
CA PRO A 5 54.12 17.32 -7.88
C PRO A 5 53.13 17.22 -9.06
N THR A 6 53.07 16.06 -9.70
CA THR A 6 51.99 15.66 -10.61
C THR A 6 50.80 15.17 -9.78
N ASN A 7 49.74 15.97 -9.68
CA ASN A 7 48.43 15.42 -9.31
C ASN A 7 47.30 16.28 -9.91
N SER A 8 47.13 16.17 -11.22
CA SER A 8 46.00 16.72 -11.95
C SER A 8 44.89 15.67 -11.97
N LEU A 9 43.97 15.75 -11.02
CA LEU A 9 42.75 14.93 -11.01
C LEU A 9 41.87 15.29 -12.22
N PRO A 10 41.40 14.31 -13.02
CA PRO A 10 40.42 14.58 -14.07
C PRO A 10 39.02 14.78 -13.45
N ASN A 11 38.58 16.03 -13.49
CA ASN A 11 37.36 16.54 -14.13
C ASN A 11 36.04 15.73 -14.06
N SER A 12 34.96 16.50 -13.86
CA SER A 12 33.53 16.23 -14.10
C SER A 12 32.66 15.70 -12.95
N LEU A 13 32.46 16.55 -11.94
CA LEU A 13 31.14 16.73 -11.33
C LEU A 13 30.22 17.44 -12.35
N THR A 14 29.73 16.71 -13.33
CA THR A 14 28.62 17.19 -14.17
C THR A 14 27.53 16.14 -14.11
N SER A 15 26.58 16.34 -13.20
CA SER A 15 25.23 15.82 -13.31
C SER A 15 24.62 16.38 -14.60
N SER A 16 24.89 15.73 -15.73
CA SER A 16 24.19 15.98 -16.97
C SER A 16 22.74 15.57 -16.76
N HIS A 17 21.84 16.57 -16.72
CA HIS A 17 20.42 16.38 -16.96
C HIS A 17 20.27 15.79 -18.36
N SER A 18 20.33 14.47 -18.44
CA SER A 18 20.10 13.73 -19.67
C SER A 18 18.60 13.68 -19.86
N ALA A 19 18.10 14.32 -20.92
CA ALA A 19 16.72 14.16 -21.34
C ALA A 19 16.40 12.65 -21.42
N PRO A 20 15.25 12.18 -20.91
CA PRO A 20 14.93 10.76 -20.90
C PRO A 20 14.91 10.25 -22.35
N THR A 21 15.93 9.49 -22.71
CA THR A 21 16.03 8.86 -24.03
C THR A 21 14.84 7.92 -24.23
N LEU A 22 14.34 7.84 -25.46
CA LEU A 22 13.20 6.99 -25.82
C LEU A 22 13.38 5.52 -25.40
N ASP A 23 14.63 5.05 -25.35
CA ASP A 23 14.95 3.68 -24.93
C ASP A 23 14.76 3.46 -23.43
N ASN A 24 15.04 4.46 -22.59
CA ASN A 24 14.76 4.38 -21.16
C ASN A 24 13.25 4.38 -20.88
N GLN A 25 12.49 5.15 -21.66
CA GLN A 25 11.03 5.18 -21.55
C GLN A 25 10.40 3.83 -21.96
N ARG A 26 10.90 3.20 -23.03
CA ARG A 26 10.46 1.85 -23.45
C ARG A 26 10.82 0.78 -22.44
N THR A 27 12.02 0.87 -21.87
CA THR A 27 12.48 -0.08 -20.85
C THR A 27 11.64 0.03 -19.58
N PHE A 28 11.36 1.26 -19.13
CA PHE A 28 10.48 1.51 -18.00
C PHE A 28 9.05 1.02 -18.25
N ALA A 29 8.49 1.31 -19.44
CA ALA A 29 7.18 0.80 -19.84
C ALA A 29 7.11 -0.74 -19.85
N ASN A 30 8.18 -1.41 -20.30
CA ASN A 30 8.25 -2.86 -20.29
C ASN A 30 8.34 -3.44 -18.87
N ILE A 31 9.07 -2.79 -17.97
CA ILE A 31 9.16 -3.20 -16.56
C ILE A 31 7.81 -3.02 -15.87
N LEU A 32 7.13 -1.90 -16.08
CA LEU A 32 5.78 -1.65 -15.55
C LEU A 32 4.76 -2.67 -16.07
N ASN A 33 4.79 -2.99 -17.36
CA ASN A 33 3.92 -4.00 -17.95
C ASN A 33 4.23 -5.41 -17.42
N THR A 34 5.50 -5.71 -17.14
CA THR A 34 5.91 -6.99 -16.56
C THR A 34 5.44 -7.11 -15.10
N ALA A 35 5.58 -6.05 -14.30
CA ALA A 35 5.08 -6.00 -12.93
C ALA A 35 3.55 -6.14 -12.87
N ASN A 36 2.83 -5.57 -13.83
CA ASN A 36 1.38 -5.69 -13.93
C ASN A 36 0.90 -7.09 -14.34
N ARG A 37 1.76 -7.89 -14.99
CA ARG A 37 1.45 -9.29 -15.41
C ARG A 37 1.68 -10.33 -14.31
N SER A 38 2.44 -10.00 -13.26
CA SER A 38 2.70 -10.90 -12.14
C SER A 38 1.54 -10.97 -11.13
N ALA A 39 0.51 -10.12 -11.29
CA ALA A 39 -0.76 -10.30 -10.61
C ALA A 39 -1.57 -11.41 -11.33
N PRO A 40 -2.18 -12.37 -10.59
CA PRO A 40 -3.00 -13.40 -11.21
C PRO A 40 -4.09 -12.79 -12.10
N GLN A 41 -4.20 -13.37 -13.29
CA GLN A 41 -4.99 -12.95 -14.44
C GLN A 41 -6.38 -12.41 -14.08
N SER A 42 -6.64 -11.16 -14.46
CA SER A 42 -7.99 -10.65 -14.72
C SER A 42 -7.93 -9.54 -15.76
N GLN A 43 -7.48 -9.83 -16.98
CA GLN A 43 -7.59 -8.89 -18.10
C GLN A 43 -7.91 -9.62 -19.41
N SER A 44 -9.19 -9.96 -19.59
CA SER A 44 -9.85 -9.84 -20.88
C SER A 44 -10.59 -8.50 -20.87
N LEU A 45 -10.10 -7.51 -21.62
CA LEU A 45 -10.63 -6.14 -21.67
C LEU A 45 -11.99 -5.99 -22.38
N THR A 46 -12.76 -7.07 -22.52
CA THR A 46 -14.05 -7.08 -23.26
C THR A 46 -15.13 -7.97 -22.65
N ALA A 47 -14.92 -8.55 -21.47
CA ALA A 47 -15.95 -9.31 -20.77
C ALA A 47 -16.24 -8.69 -19.39
N PRO A 48 -17.49 -8.72 -18.89
CA PRO A 48 -17.79 -8.30 -17.53
C PRO A 48 -16.90 -9.09 -16.56
N GLN A 49 -16.06 -8.38 -15.81
CA GLN A 49 -15.14 -8.98 -14.85
C GLN A 49 -15.95 -9.59 -13.72
N GLN A 50 -16.16 -10.91 -13.78
CA GLN A 50 -16.88 -11.64 -12.73
C GLN A 50 -16.09 -11.49 -11.43
N THR A 51 -16.68 -10.78 -10.47
CA THR A 51 -16.11 -10.65 -9.13
C THR A 51 -16.17 -12.02 -8.46
N THR A 52 -15.01 -12.59 -8.10
CA THR A 52 -15.00 -13.89 -7.43
C THR A 52 -15.51 -13.76 -5.99
N LEU A 53 -15.96 -14.86 -5.39
CA LEU A 53 -16.38 -14.86 -3.99
C LEU A 53 -15.23 -14.44 -3.06
N ALA A 54 -14.01 -14.89 -3.34
CA ALA A 54 -12.83 -14.53 -2.55
C ALA A 54 -12.53 -13.02 -2.63
N ASP A 55 -12.65 -12.42 -3.82
CA ASP A 55 -12.45 -10.97 -4.00
C ASP A 55 -13.51 -10.17 -3.26
N ALA A 56 -14.78 -10.59 -3.34
CA ALA A 56 -15.88 -9.96 -2.63
C ALA A 56 -15.73 -10.05 -1.11
N GLN A 57 -15.27 -11.20 -0.59
CA GLN A 57 -14.98 -11.38 0.83
C GLN A 57 -13.83 -10.49 1.30
N ASN A 58 -12.75 -10.39 0.52
CA ASN A 58 -11.62 -9.52 0.84
C ASN A 58 -12.03 -8.04 0.85
N ALA A 59 -12.79 -7.60 -0.15
CA ALA A 59 -13.30 -6.23 -0.22
C ALA A 59 -14.26 -5.92 0.95
N ALA A 60 -15.17 -6.85 1.26
CA ALA A 60 -16.07 -6.73 2.40
C ALA A 60 -15.31 -6.66 3.73
N ALA A 61 -14.29 -7.50 3.92
CA ALA A 61 -13.46 -7.49 5.13
C ALA A 61 -12.71 -6.17 5.30
N GLN A 62 -12.15 -5.61 4.22
CA GLN A 62 -11.50 -4.30 4.24
C GLN A 62 -12.49 -3.19 4.61
N LEU A 63 -13.67 -3.19 3.99
CA LEU A 63 -14.72 -2.23 4.30
C LEU A 63 -15.11 -2.27 5.79
N VAL A 64 -15.31 -3.46 6.33
CA VAL A 64 -15.66 -3.65 7.74
C VAL A 64 -14.52 -3.19 8.66
N SER A 65 -13.27 -3.51 8.30
CA SER A 65 -12.09 -3.12 9.06
C SER A 65 -12.00 -1.60 9.21
N ILE A 66 -12.09 -0.88 8.09
CA ILE A 66 -11.94 0.58 8.04
C ILE A 66 -13.14 1.29 8.68
N THR A 67 -14.36 0.78 8.46
CA THR A 67 -15.58 1.51 8.85
C THR A 67 -15.96 1.27 10.32
N PHE A 68 -15.72 0.06 10.85
CA PHE A 68 -16.21 -0.32 12.17
C PHE A 68 -15.09 -0.56 13.19
N VAL A 69 -13.97 -1.15 12.78
CA VAL A 69 -12.95 -1.60 13.73
C VAL A 69 -11.88 -0.53 13.96
N GLU A 70 -11.36 0.06 12.89
CA GLU A 70 -10.34 1.11 12.96
C GLU A 70 -10.76 2.32 13.82
N PRO A 71 -12.01 2.84 13.76
CA PRO A 71 -12.43 3.96 14.60
C PRO A 71 -12.42 3.63 16.09
N ILE A 72 -12.77 2.39 16.46
CA ILE A 72 -12.73 1.92 17.86
C ILE A 72 -11.29 1.87 18.36
N LEU A 73 -10.37 1.36 17.53
CA LEU A 73 -8.95 1.31 17.87
C LEU A 73 -8.34 2.71 18.01
N LYS A 74 -8.71 3.61 17.09
CA LYS A 74 -8.34 5.02 17.16
C LYS A 74 -8.82 5.67 18.45
N GLU A 75 -10.10 5.51 18.79
CA GLU A 75 -10.66 6.06 20.02
C GLU A 75 -9.98 5.47 21.25
N ALA A 76 -9.74 4.16 21.28
CA ALA A 76 -9.02 3.51 22.38
C ALA A 76 -7.58 4.05 22.55
N ARG A 77 -6.89 4.37 21.45
CA ARG A 77 -5.59 5.04 21.50
C ARG A 77 -5.70 6.46 22.04
N GLU A 78 -6.65 7.25 21.54
CA GLU A 78 -6.83 8.66 21.90
C GLU A 78 -7.29 8.82 23.36
N ALA A 79 -8.17 7.94 23.83
CA ALA A 79 -8.63 7.87 25.21
C ALA A 79 -7.50 7.55 26.19
N ARG A 80 -6.44 6.87 25.73
CA ARG A 80 -5.22 6.62 26.49
C ARG A 80 -4.33 7.88 26.47
N SER A 81 -4.83 8.94 27.08
CA SER A 81 -4.08 10.15 27.40
C SER A 81 -3.28 9.93 28.69
N THR A 82 -2.12 9.28 28.58
CA THR A 82 -1.18 9.19 29.71
C THR A 82 -0.37 10.47 29.83
N GLU A 83 -0.36 11.07 31.02
CA GLU A 83 0.58 12.13 31.37
C GLU A 83 2.04 11.61 31.29
N PRO A 84 3.03 12.49 31.04
CA PRO A 84 4.44 12.10 31.04
C PRO A 84 4.83 11.36 32.34
N PRO A 85 5.71 10.33 32.27
CA PRO A 85 6.62 9.97 31.17
C PRO A 85 6.11 8.87 30.21
N PHE A 86 4.88 8.37 30.37
CA PHE A 86 4.35 7.21 29.62
C PHE A 86 3.25 7.59 28.60
N GLY A 87 3.22 8.85 28.19
CA GLY A 87 2.33 9.35 27.14
C GLY A 87 2.76 8.91 25.74
N GLN A 88 1.89 9.12 24.76
CA GLN A 88 2.16 8.74 23.38
C GLN A 88 3.42 9.43 22.84
N THR A 89 4.38 8.62 22.41
CA THR A 89 5.61 9.13 21.81
C THR A 89 5.33 9.77 20.44
N PRO A 90 6.21 10.66 19.92
CA PRO A 90 6.06 11.20 18.57
C PRO A 90 5.97 10.10 17.50
N ALA A 91 6.73 9.01 17.66
CA ALA A 91 6.69 7.87 16.76
C ALA A 91 5.33 7.16 16.82
N GLU A 92 4.81 6.88 18.01
CA GLU A 92 3.49 6.25 18.17
C GLU A 92 2.36 7.09 17.56
N ARG A 93 2.44 8.41 17.64
CA ARG A 93 1.47 9.30 16.99
C ARG A 93 1.52 9.23 15.47
N GLN A 94 2.71 9.10 14.89
CA GLN A 94 2.90 9.00 13.44
C GLN A 94 2.49 7.63 12.89
N PHE A 95 2.84 6.55 13.60
CA PHE A 95 2.59 5.18 13.14
C PHE A 95 1.28 4.59 13.66
N GLY A 96 0.56 5.29 14.55
CA GLY A 96 -0.65 4.80 15.18
C GLY A 96 -1.73 4.39 14.17
N SER A 97 -2.00 5.21 13.14
CA SER A 97 -3.02 4.88 12.14
C SER A 97 -2.68 3.62 11.34
N LEU A 98 -1.40 3.42 11.01
CA LEU A 98 -0.95 2.21 10.31
C LEU A 98 -1.08 0.97 11.20
N LEU A 99 -0.79 1.11 12.50
CA LEU A 99 -0.96 0.03 13.47
C LEU A 99 -2.44 -0.31 13.66
N ASP A 100 -3.32 0.69 13.74
CA ASP A 100 -4.77 0.47 13.83
C ASP A 100 -5.30 -0.25 12.59
N ALA A 101 -4.93 0.19 11.39
CA ALA A 101 -5.37 -0.42 10.14
C ALA A 101 -4.94 -1.89 10.03
N GLN A 102 -3.67 -2.19 10.35
CA GLN A 102 -3.17 -3.57 10.38
C GLN A 102 -3.91 -4.42 11.42
N THR A 103 -4.12 -3.87 12.61
CA THR A 103 -4.78 -4.58 13.72
C THR A 103 -6.25 -4.83 13.39
N ALA A 104 -6.95 -3.85 12.84
CA ALA A 104 -8.33 -3.95 12.38
C ALA A 104 -8.49 -5.07 11.35
N GLN A 105 -7.61 -5.11 10.33
CA GLN A 105 -7.65 -6.13 9.30
C GLN A 105 -7.42 -7.54 9.87
N ARG A 106 -6.49 -7.68 10.83
CA ARG A 106 -6.25 -8.96 11.52
C ARG A 106 -7.43 -9.39 12.39
N ILE A 107 -8.11 -8.45 13.07
CA ILE A 107 -9.31 -8.76 13.87
C ILE A 107 -10.39 -9.32 12.95
N VAL A 108 -10.70 -8.61 11.86
CA VAL A 108 -11.76 -9.01 10.93
C VAL A 108 -11.43 -10.34 10.25
N SER A 109 -10.18 -10.58 9.85
CA SER A 109 -9.78 -11.84 9.22
C SER A 109 -9.89 -13.04 10.16
N ASN A 110 -9.63 -12.84 11.46
CA ASN A 110 -9.59 -13.94 12.42
C ASN A 110 -10.96 -14.26 13.03
N TRP A 111 -11.86 -13.28 13.11
CA TRP A 111 -13.13 -13.41 13.85
C TRP A 111 -14.28 -13.97 13.02
N ASN A 112 -14.05 -14.31 11.75
CA ASN A 112 -15.02 -14.89 10.82
C ASN A 112 -16.44 -14.28 10.96
N LEU A 113 -16.53 -12.97 10.78
CA LEU A 113 -17.72 -12.20 11.07
C LEU A 113 -18.81 -12.46 10.02
N PRO A 114 -20.04 -12.89 10.40
CA PRO A 114 -21.14 -13.11 9.44
C PRO A 114 -21.52 -11.86 8.63
N LEU A 115 -21.17 -10.68 9.15
CA LEU A 115 -21.34 -9.40 8.45
C LEU A 115 -20.50 -9.34 7.16
N VAL A 116 -19.27 -9.84 7.19
CA VAL A 116 -18.40 -9.89 5.99
C VAL A 116 -19.06 -10.75 4.91
N ASP A 117 -19.57 -11.92 5.27
CA ASP A 117 -20.25 -12.80 4.32
C ASP A 117 -21.51 -12.17 3.73
N ARG A 118 -22.27 -11.42 4.54
CA ARG A 118 -23.45 -10.71 4.05
C ARG A 118 -23.07 -9.63 3.05
N ILE A 119 -22.08 -8.81 3.38
CA ILE A 119 -21.60 -7.74 2.49
C ILE A 119 -20.99 -8.34 1.22
N ALA A 120 -20.23 -9.43 1.32
CA ALA A 120 -19.65 -10.12 0.16
C ALA A 120 -20.73 -10.60 -0.81
N ARG A 121 -21.82 -11.20 -0.30
CA ARG A 121 -22.98 -11.57 -1.12
C ARG A 121 -23.63 -10.36 -1.78
N ASP A 122 -23.77 -9.26 -1.05
CA ASP A 122 -24.35 -8.02 -1.58
C ASP A 122 -23.45 -7.39 -2.67
N ILE A 123 -22.13 -7.47 -2.53
CA ILE A 123 -21.15 -7.05 -3.56
C ILE A 123 -21.33 -7.88 -4.82
N ILE A 124 -21.38 -9.22 -4.70
CA ILE A 124 -21.57 -10.12 -5.85
C ILE A 124 -22.90 -9.84 -6.54
N ALA A 125 -23.99 -9.72 -5.77
CA ALA A 125 -25.32 -9.47 -6.31
C ALA A 125 -25.40 -8.14 -7.08
N ARG A 126 -24.71 -7.09 -6.60
CA ARG A 126 -24.63 -5.79 -7.29
C ARG A 126 -23.70 -5.81 -8.50
N SER A 127 -22.65 -6.62 -8.49
CA SER A 127 -21.72 -6.72 -9.62
C SER A 127 -22.28 -7.52 -10.81
N ALA A 128 -23.31 -8.33 -10.56
CA ALA A 128 -23.96 -9.17 -11.56
C ALA A 128 -25.20 -8.53 -12.20
N ALA A 129 -25.69 -7.41 -11.65
CA ALA A 129 -26.83 -6.64 -12.14
C ALA A 129 -26.36 -5.52 -13.10
#